data_AF-H1KWY8-F1
#
_entry.id   AF-H1KWY8-F1
#
_cell.length_a   1.000
_cell.length_b   1.000
_cell.length_c   1.000
_cell.angle_alpha   90.00
_cell.angle_beta   90.00
_cell.angle_gamma   90.00
#
_symmetry.space_group_name_H-M   'P 1'
#
loop_
_entity.id
_entity.type
_entity.pdbx_description
1 polymer ?
#
loop_
_entity_poly.entity_id
_entity_poly.type
_entity_poly.pdbx_seq_one_letter_code
_entity_poly.pdbx_strand_id
1 'polypeptide(L)'
;MAEIIVDCKDKAGKEIYTKIIQTSLEDLVLGKSILEVRMVIREDEPYFIIGVLPKKTTKLIRLRDFANIEGTKKVDGITIYKIKIEDETYLPYLLEKINIIEQPSRFEVVTDSPIDLDMVVYDSKKDFVAKVLDFMNRVFPEGMRIRKTFYGKAIVSIASEKPFEEEWLNEALKLKEELENTKIIGF
;
A
#
# COMPACT_ATOMS: atom_id res chain seq x y z
N MET A 1 13.12 -5.68 -7.40
CA MET A 1 11.88 -5.55 -8.17
C MET A 1 10.95 -6.66 -7.70
N ALA A 2 9.63 -6.47 -7.73
CA ALA A 2 8.70 -7.55 -7.38
C ALA A 2 8.84 -8.71 -8.38
N GLU A 3 8.81 -9.94 -7.89
CA GLU A 3 8.68 -11.13 -8.73
C GLU A 3 7.25 -11.21 -9.28
N ILE A 4 7.09 -11.41 -10.60
CA ILE A 4 5.78 -11.46 -11.26
C ILE A 4 5.60 -12.86 -11.85
N ILE A 5 4.57 -13.57 -11.40
CA ILE A 5 4.23 -14.91 -11.86
C ILE A 5 2.81 -14.89 -12.41
N VAL A 6 2.65 -15.21 -13.69
CA VAL A 6 1.32 -15.32 -14.34
C VAL A 6 1.11 -16.78 -14.75
N ASP A 7 0.12 -17.40 -14.12
CA ASP A 7 -0.40 -18.73 -14.45
C ASP A 7 -1.63 -18.58 -15.36
N CYS A 8 -1.39 -18.77 -16.66
CA CYS A 8 -2.38 -18.69 -17.72
C CYS A 8 -2.05 -19.76 -18.77
N LYS A 9 -3.08 -20.44 -19.31
CA LYS A 9 -2.90 -21.45 -20.36
C LYS A 9 -2.55 -20.79 -21.70
N ASP A 10 -3.18 -19.67 -22.03
CA ASP A 10 -2.81 -18.88 -23.21
C ASP A 10 -1.49 -18.13 -23.00
N LYS A 11 -0.54 -18.38 -23.91
CA LYS A 11 0.78 -17.73 -23.90
C LYS A 11 0.67 -16.24 -24.20
N ALA A 12 -0.21 -15.85 -25.12
CA ALA A 12 -0.37 -14.44 -25.48
C ALA A 12 -0.97 -13.65 -24.29
N GLY A 13 -2.04 -14.18 -23.68
CA GLY A 13 -2.63 -13.65 -22.45
C GLY A 13 -1.60 -13.55 -21.32
N LYS A 14 -0.77 -14.57 -21.12
CA LYS A 14 0.31 -14.53 -20.12
C LYS A 14 1.26 -13.34 -20.33
N GLU A 15 1.73 -13.12 -21.56
CA GLU A 15 2.63 -12.01 -21.88
C GLU A 15 1.97 -10.64 -21.70
N ILE A 16 0.70 -10.52 -22.11
CA ILE A 16 -0.09 -9.29 -21.98
C ILE A 16 -0.26 -8.96 -20.49
N TYR A 17 -0.74 -9.89 -19.68
CA TYR A 17 -0.96 -9.62 -18.25
C TYR A 17 0.33 -9.39 -17.48
N THR A 18 1.44 -10.03 -17.87
CA THR A 18 2.74 -9.72 -17.28
C THR A 18 3.11 -8.25 -17.49
N LYS A 19 2.89 -7.70 -18.70
CA LYS A 19 3.12 -6.28 -19.01
C LYS A 19 2.15 -5.37 -18.27
N ILE A 20 0.85 -5.70 -18.23
CA ILE A 20 -0.17 -4.91 -17.51
C ILE A 20 0.19 -4.81 -16.01
N ILE A 21 0.59 -5.91 -15.39
CA ILE A 21 1.04 -5.95 -14.01
C ILE A 21 2.27 -5.05 -13.83
N GLN A 22 3.28 -5.20 -14.70
CA GLN A 22 4.49 -4.41 -14.62
C GLN A 22 4.21 -2.90 -14.71
N THR A 23 3.47 -2.46 -15.73
CA THR A 23 3.09 -1.05 -15.90
C THR A 23 2.28 -0.55 -14.71
N SER A 24 1.29 -1.31 -14.24
CA SER A 24 0.47 -0.89 -13.09
C SER A 24 1.28 -0.77 -11.80
N LEU A 25 2.29 -1.62 -11.60
CA LEU A 25 3.21 -1.52 -10.46
C LEU A 25 4.12 -0.29 -10.54
N GLU A 26 4.57 0.07 -11.75
CA GLU A 26 5.40 1.25 -12.00
C GLU A 26 4.59 2.54 -11.78
N ASP A 27 3.40 2.63 -12.35
CA ASP A 27 2.49 3.79 -12.23
C ASP A 27 2.14 4.10 -10.77
N LEU A 28 1.96 3.06 -9.94
CA LEU A 28 1.62 3.19 -8.52
C LEU A 28 2.84 3.19 -7.60
N VAL A 29 4.06 3.11 -8.16
CA VAL A 29 5.33 3.10 -7.41
C VAL A 29 5.37 1.98 -6.36
N LEU A 30 4.75 0.83 -6.66
CA LEU A 30 4.61 -0.30 -5.75
C LEU A 30 5.74 -1.34 -5.89
N GLY A 31 6.46 -1.35 -7.01
CA GLY A 31 7.42 -2.40 -7.36
C GLY A 31 8.58 -2.60 -6.37
N LYS A 32 8.89 -1.59 -5.53
CA LYS A 32 9.90 -1.71 -4.46
C LYS A 32 9.32 -2.21 -3.14
N SER A 33 8.02 -2.10 -2.93
CA SER A 33 7.31 -2.42 -1.68
C SER A 33 6.68 -3.81 -1.69
N ILE A 34 6.70 -4.48 -2.85
CA ILE A 34 6.15 -5.83 -3.05
C ILE A 34 7.30 -6.83 -3.26
N LEU A 35 7.16 -8.02 -2.68
CA LEU A 35 8.05 -9.16 -2.90
C LEU A 35 7.61 -9.93 -4.15
N GLU A 36 6.33 -10.30 -4.20
CA GLU A 36 5.78 -11.15 -5.26
C GLU A 36 4.36 -10.69 -5.65
N VAL A 37 4.06 -10.75 -6.94
CA VAL A 37 2.71 -10.69 -7.51
C VAL A 37 2.46 -11.99 -8.26
N ARG A 38 1.40 -12.72 -7.90
CA ARG A 38 0.97 -13.92 -8.60
C ARG A 38 -0.43 -13.74 -9.16
N MET A 39 -0.60 -13.98 -10.46
CA MET A 39 -1.89 -13.90 -11.14
C MET A 39 -2.26 -15.27 -11.70
N VAL A 40 -3.50 -15.68 -11.46
CA VAL A 40 -4.09 -16.90 -11.98
C VAL A 40 -5.23 -16.51 -12.91
N ILE A 41 -5.20 -17.04 -14.13
CA ILE A 41 -6.19 -16.80 -15.16
C ILE A 41 -6.72 -18.15 -15.63
N ARG A 42 -8.04 -18.32 -15.58
CA ARG A 42 -8.74 -19.45 -16.19
C ARG A 42 -9.69 -18.90 -17.25
N GLU A 43 -9.47 -19.30 -18.49
CA GLU A 43 -10.29 -18.87 -19.63
C GLU A 43 -11.53 -19.76 -19.78
N ASP A 44 -11.39 -21.04 -19.44
CA ASP A 44 -12.47 -22.04 -19.50
C ASP A 44 -13.64 -21.66 -18.57
N GLU A 45 -13.31 -21.07 -17.42
CA GLU A 45 -14.23 -20.51 -16.45
C GLU A 45 -13.74 -19.11 -16.10
N PRO A 46 -14.40 -18.02 -16.56
CA PRO A 46 -13.82 -16.68 -16.58
C PRO A 46 -13.74 -16.08 -15.18
N TYR A 47 -12.72 -16.49 -14.44
CA TYR A 47 -12.32 -15.89 -13.17
C TYR A 47 -10.81 -15.63 -13.15
N PHE A 48 -10.47 -14.61 -12.39
CA PHE A 48 -9.14 -14.07 -12.27
C PHE A 48 -8.81 -13.97 -10.80
N ILE A 49 -7.63 -14.42 -10.41
CA ILE A 49 -7.13 -14.26 -9.04
C ILE A 49 -5.82 -13.51 -9.12
N ILE A 50 -5.66 -12.48 -8.30
CA ILE A 50 -4.39 -11.77 -8.13
C ILE A 50 -4.02 -11.77 -6.66
N GLY A 51 -2.82 -12.24 -6.37
CA GLY A 51 -2.21 -12.22 -5.05
C GLY A 51 -1.00 -11.30 -5.04
N VAL A 52 -0.89 -10.50 -3.99
CA VAL A 52 0.23 -9.59 -3.75
C VAL A 52 0.81 -9.90 -2.39
N LEU A 53 2.11 -10.21 -2.35
CA LEU A 53 2.90 -10.37 -1.13
C LEU A 53 3.73 -9.11 -0.88
N PRO A 54 3.35 -8.27 0.10
CA PRO A 54 4.11 -7.08 0.47
C PRO A 54 5.44 -7.43 1.13
N LYS A 55 6.41 -6.52 1.04
CA LYS A 55 7.55 -6.50 1.97
C LYS A 55 7.04 -6.19 3.38
N LYS A 56 7.68 -6.75 4.40
CA LYS A 56 7.33 -6.53 5.83
C LYS A 56 7.43 -5.07 6.30
N THR A 57 7.82 -4.14 5.45
CA THR A 57 8.19 -2.75 5.77
C THR A 57 7.00 -1.79 5.75
N THR A 58 5.90 -2.10 6.43
CA THR A 58 4.90 -1.05 6.73
C THR A 58 5.19 -0.51 8.14
N LYS A 59 5.56 0.77 8.23
CA LYS A 59 5.88 1.46 9.48
C LYS A 59 4.83 2.54 9.75
N LEU A 60 4.32 2.60 10.97
CA LEU A 60 3.67 3.81 11.45
C LEU A 60 4.74 4.88 11.55
N ILE A 61 4.56 5.98 10.83
CA ILE A 61 5.48 7.11 10.87
C ILE A 61 5.02 8.06 11.97
N ARG A 62 5.84 8.19 12.99
CA ARG A 62 5.64 9.12 14.10
C ARG A 62 6.36 10.42 13.83
N LEU A 63 5.95 11.49 14.50
CA LEU A 63 6.58 12.81 14.32
C LEU A 63 8.10 12.76 14.57
N ARG A 64 8.53 12.03 15.60
CA ARG A 64 9.96 11.81 15.92
C ARG A 64 10.78 11.13 14.81
N ASP A 65 10.13 10.47 13.85
CA ASP A 65 10.84 9.75 12.80
C ASP A 65 11.34 10.70 11.69
N PHE A 66 10.81 11.92 11.63
CA PHE A 66 11.15 12.90 10.58
C PHE A 66 11.21 14.36 11.05
N ALA A 67 11.00 14.64 12.34
CA ALA A 67 11.01 15.99 12.88
C ALA A 67 11.43 16.04 14.35
N ASN A 68 11.92 17.21 14.78
CA ASN A 68 12.37 17.51 16.14
C ASN A 68 11.76 18.82 16.64
N ILE A 69 11.55 18.94 17.95
CA ILE A 69 11.10 20.18 18.59
C ILE A 69 12.33 21.03 18.90
N GLU A 70 12.50 22.15 18.20
CA GLU A 70 13.61 23.09 18.44
C GLU A 70 13.32 24.07 19.59
N GLY A 71 12.06 24.30 19.90
CA GLY A 71 11.70 25.22 20.96
C GLY A 71 10.23 25.16 21.34
N THR A 72 9.96 25.53 22.58
CA THR A 72 8.60 25.65 23.11
C THR A 72 8.51 26.95 23.88
N LYS A 73 7.51 27.78 23.55
CA LYS A 73 7.24 29.05 24.23
C LYS A 73 5.80 29.07 24.72
N LYS A 74 5.56 29.60 25.91
CA LYS A 74 4.19 29.90 26.37
C LYS A 74 3.91 31.38 26.16
N VAL A 75 2.85 31.69 25.42
CA VAL A 75 2.37 33.05 25.16
C VAL A 75 0.89 33.07 25.52
N ASP A 76 0.49 33.93 26.46
CA ASP A 76 -0.91 34.08 26.90
C ASP A 76 -1.61 32.77 27.32
N GLY A 77 -0.85 31.85 27.93
CA GLY A 77 -1.34 30.54 28.35
C GLY A 77 -1.37 29.47 27.25
N ILE A 78 -1.12 29.85 25.99
CA ILE A 78 -1.03 28.95 24.82
C ILE A 78 0.42 28.50 24.66
N THR A 79 0.63 27.21 24.38
CA THR A 79 1.97 26.68 24.13
C THR A 79 2.24 26.64 22.64
N ILE A 80 3.24 27.39 22.19
CA ILE A 80 3.69 27.45 20.81
C ILE A 80 4.93 26.56 20.67
N TYR A 81 4.89 25.66 19.70
CA TYR A 81 5.98 24.76 19.34
C TYR A 81 6.64 25.24 18.06
N LYS A 82 7.98 25.26 18.06
CA LYS A 82 8.80 25.35 16.85
C LYS A 82 9.31 23.96 16.50
N ILE A 83 8.85 23.43 15.39
CA ILE A 83 9.20 22.09 14.88
C ILE A 83 10.16 22.28 13.72
N LYS A 84 11.26 21.54 13.75
CA LYS A 84 12.17 21.39 12.61
C LYS A 84 11.93 20.06 11.93
N ILE A 85 11.78 20.10 10.62
CA ILE A 85 11.55 18.95 9.75
C ILE A 85 12.89 18.48 9.19
N GLU A 86 13.13 17.19 9.24
CA GLU A 86 14.34 16.54 8.71
C GLU A 86 14.05 15.79 7.41
N ASP A 87 12.85 15.22 7.27
CA ASP A 87 12.36 14.59 6.04
C ASP A 87 11.00 15.20 5.62
N GLU A 88 11.02 15.97 4.53
CA GLU A 88 9.86 16.67 3.99
C GLU A 88 8.77 15.71 3.46
N THR A 89 9.09 14.44 3.22
CA THR A 89 8.16 13.44 2.66
C THR A 89 6.85 13.36 3.44
N TYR A 90 6.92 13.51 4.76
CA TYR A 90 5.76 13.38 5.66
C TYR A 90 5.18 14.71 6.12
N LEU A 91 5.80 15.83 5.75
CA LEU A 91 5.34 17.16 6.13
C LEU A 91 3.88 17.43 5.73
N PRO A 92 3.42 17.14 4.49
CA PRO A 92 2.02 17.39 4.12
C PRO A 92 1.01 16.73 5.06
N TYR A 93 1.27 15.48 5.48
CA TYR A 93 0.39 14.76 6.40
C TYR A 93 0.41 15.32 7.82
N LEU A 94 1.54 15.91 8.25
CA LEU A 94 1.61 16.63 9.52
C LEU A 94 0.76 17.91 9.46
N LEU A 95 0.87 18.67 8.37
CA LEU A 95 0.15 19.93 8.19
C LEU A 95 -1.38 19.75 8.16
N GLU A 96 -1.89 18.59 7.75
CA GLU A 96 -3.32 18.25 7.84
C GLU A 96 -3.81 18.03 9.29
N LYS A 97 -2.90 17.77 10.23
CA LYS A 97 -3.21 17.41 11.63
C LYS A 97 -3.02 18.55 12.63
N ILE A 98 -2.34 19.62 12.24
CA ILE A 98 -1.97 20.73 13.13
C ILE A 98 -2.39 22.06 12.53
N ASN A 99 -2.68 23.03 13.40
CA ASN A 99 -2.87 24.42 13.00
C ASN A 99 -1.51 25.09 12.77
N ILE A 100 -1.33 25.75 11.63
CA ILE A 100 -0.07 26.42 11.29
C ILE A 100 -0.20 27.90 11.64
N ILE A 101 0.62 28.37 12.57
CA ILE A 101 0.76 29.82 12.83
C ILE A 101 1.66 30.43 11.76
N GLU A 102 2.82 29.81 11.56
CA GLU A 102 3.84 30.29 10.64
C GLU A 102 4.63 29.11 10.07
N GLN A 103 5.04 29.21 8.82
CA GLN A 103 5.95 28.26 8.17
C GLN A 103 7.12 29.03 7.56
N PRO A 104 8.17 29.35 8.34
CA PRO A 104 9.29 30.16 7.87
C PRO A 104 10.03 29.52 6.68
N SER A 105 10.03 28.19 6.61
CA SER A 105 10.56 27.43 5.48
C SER A 105 9.92 26.04 5.41
N ARG A 106 10.24 25.26 4.37
CA ARG A 106 9.82 23.85 4.27
C ARG A 106 10.39 22.96 5.39
N PHE A 107 11.44 23.42 6.08
CA PHE A 107 12.06 22.68 7.18
C PHE A 107 11.62 23.17 8.55
N GLU A 108 10.73 24.16 8.65
CA GLU A 108 10.33 24.75 9.92
C GLU A 108 8.83 25.02 9.98
N VAL A 109 8.18 24.58 11.05
CA VAL A 109 6.76 24.82 11.32
C VAL A 109 6.59 25.38 12.72
N VAL A 110 5.79 26.43 12.83
CA VAL A 110 5.37 27.02 14.11
C VAL A 110 3.88 26.77 14.30
N THR A 111 3.52 26.16 15.43
CA THR A 111 2.14 25.72 15.71
C THR A 111 1.77 25.93 17.18
N ASP A 112 0.50 26.26 17.44
CA ASP A 112 -0.12 26.25 18.77
C ASP A 112 -0.85 24.93 19.08
N SER A 113 -0.89 24.00 18.11
CA SER A 113 -1.47 22.69 18.34
C SER A 113 -0.61 21.92 19.34
N PRO A 114 -1.22 21.11 20.23
CA PRO A 114 -0.47 20.24 21.12
C PRO A 114 0.32 19.21 20.30
N ILE A 115 1.63 19.19 20.48
CA ILE A 115 2.54 18.28 19.79
C ILE A 115 3.04 17.19 20.73
N ASP A 116 2.95 15.95 20.27
CA ASP A 116 3.60 14.79 20.88
C ASP A 116 4.50 14.13 19.83
N LEU A 117 5.78 13.96 20.15
CA LEU A 117 6.76 13.33 19.26
C LEU A 117 6.39 11.87 18.92
N ASP A 118 5.61 11.19 19.77
CA ASP A 118 5.11 9.83 19.51
C ASP A 118 3.78 9.80 18.73
N MET A 119 3.19 10.95 18.37
CA MET A 119 1.96 11.00 17.59
C MET A 119 2.15 10.37 16.21
N VAL A 120 1.15 9.61 15.76
CA VAL A 120 1.15 9.02 14.41
C VAL A 120 0.77 10.09 13.38
N VAL A 121 1.74 10.44 12.54
CA VAL A 121 1.57 11.41 11.45
C VAL A 121 1.11 10.70 10.18
N TYR A 122 1.64 9.52 9.88
CA TYR A 122 1.29 8.81 8.66
C TYR A 122 1.23 7.29 8.87
N ASP A 123 0.15 6.68 8.39
CA ASP A 123 -0.05 5.23 8.38
C ASP A 123 0.27 4.69 6.99
N SER A 124 1.55 4.39 6.77
CA SER A 124 2.01 3.81 5.50
C SER A 124 1.34 2.49 5.15
N LYS A 125 0.77 1.78 6.14
CA LYS A 125 0.09 0.50 5.90
C LYS A 125 -1.25 0.70 5.22
N LYS A 126 -2.05 1.69 5.65
CA LYS A 126 -3.36 1.96 5.04
C LYS A 126 -3.23 2.47 3.61
N ASP A 127 -2.31 3.41 3.38
CA ASP A 127 -2.03 3.92 2.04
C ASP A 127 -1.53 2.81 1.11
N PHE A 128 -0.61 1.97 1.61
CA PHE A 128 -0.11 0.84 0.85
C PHE A 128 -1.24 -0.14 0.48
N VAL A 129 -2.11 -0.51 1.41
CA VAL A 129 -3.26 -1.39 1.12
C VAL A 129 -4.18 -0.74 0.08
N ALA A 130 -4.48 0.55 0.20
CA ALA A 130 -5.31 1.26 -0.77
C ALA A 130 -4.70 1.25 -2.17
N LYS A 131 -3.38 1.49 -2.29
CA LYS A 131 -2.65 1.41 -3.56
C LYS A 131 -2.63 0.00 -4.13
N VAL A 132 -2.47 -1.04 -3.29
CA VAL A 132 -2.56 -2.43 -3.75
C VAL A 132 -3.95 -2.76 -4.27
N LEU A 133 -5.01 -2.26 -3.61
CA LEU A 133 -6.37 -2.45 -4.10
C LEU A 133 -6.63 -1.72 -5.42
N ASP A 134 -6.12 -0.49 -5.59
CA ASP A 134 -6.16 0.23 -6.87
C ASP A 134 -5.40 -0.54 -7.96
N PHE A 135 -4.19 -1.00 -7.65
CA PHE A 135 -3.40 -1.86 -8.53
C PHE A 135 -4.20 -3.09 -9.00
N MET A 136 -4.78 -3.85 -8.07
CA MET A 136 -5.59 -5.04 -8.41
C MET A 136 -6.76 -4.65 -9.31
N ASN A 137 -7.41 -3.52 -9.04
CA ASN A 137 -8.55 -3.07 -9.82
C ASN A 137 -8.20 -2.71 -11.26
N ARG A 138 -7.03 -2.11 -11.50
CA ARG A 138 -6.52 -1.79 -12.84
C ARG A 138 -6.10 -3.03 -13.63
N VAL A 139 -5.61 -4.06 -12.95
CA VAL A 139 -5.17 -5.30 -13.60
C VAL A 139 -6.36 -6.17 -14.01
N PHE A 140 -7.42 -6.21 -13.20
CA PHE A 140 -8.59 -7.01 -13.54
C PHE A 140 -9.30 -6.48 -14.79
N PRO A 141 -9.74 -7.35 -15.71
CA PRO A 141 -10.56 -6.94 -16.85
C PRO A 141 -11.86 -6.28 -16.39
N GLU A 142 -12.33 -5.30 -17.16
CA GLU A 142 -13.50 -4.47 -16.83
C GLU A 142 -14.80 -5.29 -16.68
N GLY A 143 -14.93 -6.41 -17.39
CA GLY A 143 -16.06 -7.33 -17.30
C GLY A 143 -16.21 -8.00 -15.93
N MET A 144 -15.13 -8.10 -15.15
CA MET A 144 -15.10 -8.84 -13.89
C MET A 144 -15.62 -7.96 -12.74
N ARG A 145 -16.94 -7.92 -12.56
CA ARG A 145 -17.61 -7.02 -11.60
C ARG A 145 -17.79 -7.63 -10.21
N ILE A 146 -17.88 -8.95 -10.11
CA ILE A 146 -18.04 -9.64 -8.82
C ILE A 146 -16.65 -9.86 -8.24
N ARG A 147 -16.37 -9.27 -7.08
CA ARG A 147 -15.03 -9.26 -6.46
C ARG A 147 -15.09 -9.69 -5.01
N LYS A 148 -14.05 -10.39 -4.55
CA LYS A 148 -13.83 -10.71 -3.14
C LYS A 148 -12.35 -10.64 -2.83
N THR A 149 -12.00 -9.87 -1.81
CA THR A 149 -10.63 -9.70 -1.34
C THR A 149 -10.43 -10.36 0.01
N PHE A 150 -9.35 -11.11 0.14
CA PHE A 150 -8.86 -11.73 1.36
C PHE A 150 -7.63 -10.98 1.85
N TYR A 151 -7.66 -10.58 3.11
CA TYR A 151 -6.57 -9.85 3.75
C TYR A 151 -5.75 -10.78 4.65
N GLY A 152 -4.47 -10.47 4.83
CA GLY A 152 -3.53 -11.27 5.60
C GLY A 152 -2.11 -10.71 5.51
N LYS A 153 -1.11 -11.58 5.54
CA LYS A 153 0.26 -11.20 5.14
C LYS A 153 0.33 -10.97 3.64
N ALA A 154 -0.42 -11.74 2.87
CA ALA A 154 -0.70 -11.48 1.46
C ALA A 154 -2.10 -10.89 1.30
N ILE A 155 -2.28 -10.05 0.28
CA ILE A 155 -3.60 -9.56 -0.15
C ILE A 155 -3.93 -10.34 -1.41
N VAL A 156 -5.06 -11.06 -1.41
CA VAL A 156 -5.51 -11.83 -2.57
C VAL A 156 -6.91 -11.40 -2.95
N SER A 157 -7.13 -11.09 -4.21
CA SER A 157 -8.44 -10.76 -4.75
C SER A 157 -8.82 -11.72 -5.85
N ILE A 158 -10.08 -12.15 -5.86
CA ILE A 158 -10.70 -12.90 -6.95
C ILE A 158 -11.75 -12.02 -7.61
N ALA A 159 -11.81 -12.06 -8.94
CA ALA A 159 -12.79 -11.36 -9.75
C ALA A 159 -13.42 -12.31 -10.79
N SER A 160 -14.72 -12.19 -11.00
CA SER A 160 -15.46 -12.95 -12.02
C SER A 160 -16.64 -12.13 -12.57
N GLU A 161 -17.17 -12.57 -13.70
CA GLU A 161 -18.43 -12.10 -14.29
C GLU A 161 -19.67 -12.71 -13.61
N LYS A 162 -19.58 -13.96 -13.13
CA LYS A 162 -20.69 -14.70 -12.48
C LYS A 162 -20.44 -14.88 -10.98
N PRO A 163 -21.47 -15.20 -10.17
CA PRO A 163 -21.28 -15.52 -8.76
C PRO A 163 -20.22 -16.61 -8.57
N PHE A 164 -19.42 -16.48 -7.52
CA PHE A 164 -18.31 -17.40 -7.28
C PHE A 164 -18.78 -18.82 -6.98
N GLU A 165 -18.09 -19.79 -7.57
CA GLU A 165 -18.17 -21.19 -7.19
C GLU A 165 -17.20 -21.46 -6.03
N GLU A 166 -17.51 -22.47 -5.20
CA GLU A 166 -16.67 -22.80 -4.03
C GLU A 166 -15.23 -23.17 -4.44
N GLU A 167 -15.07 -23.87 -5.55
CA GLU A 167 -13.77 -24.29 -6.07
C GLU A 167 -12.86 -23.09 -6.38
N TRP A 168 -13.42 -22.02 -6.94
CA TRP A 168 -12.67 -20.81 -7.27
C TRP A 168 -12.24 -20.05 -6.02
N LEU A 169 -13.12 -19.99 -5.01
CA LEU A 169 -12.79 -19.42 -3.71
C LEU A 169 -11.69 -20.23 -3.02
N ASN A 170 -11.74 -21.55 -3.13
CA ASN A 170 -10.72 -22.44 -2.58
C ASN A 170 -9.37 -22.23 -3.28
N GLU A 171 -9.33 -22.03 -4.60
CA GLU A 171 -8.09 -21.70 -5.31
C GLU A 171 -7.51 -20.36 -4.85
N ALA A 172 -8.35 -19.33 -4.64
CA ALA A 172 -7.90 -18.04 -4.11
C ALA A 172 -7.34 -18.15 -2.69
N LEU A 173 -7.97 -18.96 -1.83
CA LEU A 173 -7.47 -19.23 -0.48
C LEU A 173 -6.17 -20.04 -0.50
N LYS A 174 -6.06 -21.03 -1.38
CA LYS A 174 -4.83 -21.80 -1.57
C LYS A 174 -3.68 -20.89 -2.04
N LEU A 175 -3.92 -20.03 -3.01
CA LEU A 175 -2.94 -19.03 -3.45
C LEU A 175 -2.47 -18.15 -2.30
N LYS A 176 -3.41 -17.72 -1.45
CA LYS A 176 -3.08 -16.94 -0.25
C LYS A 176 -2.14 -17.73 0.67
N GLU A 177 -2.48 -18.96 1.01
CA GLU A 177 -1.64 -19.81 1.86
C GLU A 177 -0.24 -20.02 1.27
N GLU A 178 -0.13 -20.24 -0.05
CA GLU A 178 1.15 -20.38 -0.74
C GLU A 178 2.00 -19.12 -0.58
N LEU A 179 1.44 -17.94 -0.87
CA LEU A 179 2.14 -16.65 -0.73
C LEU A 179 2.56 -16.36 0.71
N GLU A 180 1.72 -16.72 1.69
CA GLU A 180 2.02 -16.49 3.11
C GLU A 180 3.07 -17.47 3.68
N ASN A 181 3.21 -18.64 3.06
CA ASN A 181 4.17 -19.68 3.42
C ASN A 181 5.46 -19.63 2.59
N THR A 182 5.54 -18.79 1.56
CA THR A 182 6.79 -18.52 0.84
C THR A 182 7.85 -18.10 1.86
N LYS A 183 8.82 -18.98 2.11
CA LYS A 183 9.96 -18.68 2.99
C LYS A 183 10.69 -17.49 2.39
N ILE A 184 10.70 -16.38 3.12
CA ILE A 184 11.53 -15.22 2.78
C ILE A 184 12.98 -15.70 2.87
N ILE A 185 13.57 -16.06 1.75
CA ILE A 185 15.01 -16.30 1.66
C ILE A 185 15.62 -14.90 1.80
N GLY A 186 16.12 -14.62 3.00
CA GLY A 186 16.73 -13.35 3.34
C GLY A 186 17.92 -13.08 2.43
N PHE A 187 17.94 -11.89 1.84
CA PHE A 187 19.18 -11.21 1.50
C PHE A 187 19.49 -10.23 2.63
#